data_AF-A0AAV8A7T8-F1
#
_entry.id   AF-A0AAV8A7T8-F1
#
_cell.length_a   1.000
_cell.length_b   1.000
_cell.length_c   1.000
_cell.angle_alpha   90.00
_cell.angle_beta   90.00
_cell.angle_gamma   90.00
#
_symmetry.space_group_name_H-M   'P 1'
#
loop_
_entity.id
_entity.type
_entity.pdbx_description
1 polymer ?
#
loop_
_entity_poly.entity_id
_entity_poly.type
_entity_poly.pdbx_seq_one_letter_code
_entity_poly.pdbx_strand_id
1 'polypeptide(L)'
;MTQKKRITEEKWEQLLNEQVVSDKDLNRLVMNYLVTEGFKEAAEEFQKETGTLPEVDLEELSSRREIRQSINEGNIQKSVELINELDPELFDNNPNLYFHLQKQKLIELIKSGNQQIALEFAQELGQLCEGNEELLNELDEVMALFTFDKLDNSPLSFLVDNSQRQSVSREVNSSILSTQKQEDESKIEQILKTLFYCQEELDKKIKFPKLTKENLPTGNLVFSEEKK
;
A
#
# COMPACT_ATOMS: atom_id res chain seq x y z
N MET A 1 -26.21 -12.69 -30.47
CA MET A 1 -25.71 -12.19 -29.18
C MET A 1 -26.51 -12.89 -28.09
N THR A 2 -25.89 -13.74 -27.29
CA THR A 2 -26.57 -14.47 -26.21
C THR A 2 -26.83 -13.48 -25.07
N GLN A 3 -28.10 -13.25 -24.72
CA GLN A 3 -28.47 -12.35 -23.65
C GLN A 3 -27.95 -12.91 -22.31
N LYS A 4 -27.03 -12.19 -21.65
CA LYS A 4 -26.50 -12.60 -20.34
C LYS A 4 -27.66 -12.68 -19.34
N LYS A 5 -27.70 -13.76 -18.54
CA LYS A 5 -28.69 -13.92 -17.46
C LYS A 5 -28.54 -12.74 -16.48
N ARG A 6 -29.63 -12.14 -16.04
CA ARG A 6 -29.63 -11.01 -15.08
C ARG A 6 -30.10 -11.50 -13.72
N ILE A 7 -29.38 -11.15 -12.65
CA ILE A 7 -29.80 -11.35 -11.26
C ILE A 7 -30.22 -9.97 -10.72
N THR A 8 -31.41 -9.85 -10.14
CA THR A 8 -31.90 -8.59 -9.56
C THR A 8 -31.17 -8.27 -8.25
N GLU A 9 -31.17 -7.00 -7.84
CA GLU A 9 -30.60 -6.57 -6.54
C GLU A 9 -31.23 -7.32 -5.37
N GLU A 10 -32.57 -7.37 -5.32
CA GLU A 10 -33.30 -8.12 -4.29
C GLU A 10 -32.87 -9.59 -4.21
N LYS A 11 -32.66 -10.25 -5.35
CA LYS A 11 -32.24 -11.65 -5.34
C LYS A 11 -30.78 -11.79 -4.92
N TRP A 12 -29.93 -10.82 -5.26
CA TRP A 12 -28.54 -10.80 -4.83
C TRP A 12 -28.42 -10.59 -3.32
N GLU A 13 -29.18 -9.66 -2.75
CA GLU A 13 -29.25 -9.42 -1.31
C GLU A 13 -29.74 -10.65 -0.55
N GLN A 14 -30.75 -11.37 -1.07
CA GLN A 14 -31.16 -12.65 -0.48
C GLN A 14 -30.01 -13.67 -0.44
N LEU A 15 -29.28 -13.82 -1.55
CA LEU A 15 -28.15 -14.75 -1.62
C LEU A 15 -27.00 -14.34 -0.68
N LEU A 16 -26.76 -13.04 -0.48
CA LEU A 16 -25.79 -12.53 0.47
C LEU A 16 -26.21 -12.81 1.91
N ASN A 17 -27.48 -12.56 2.25
CA ASN A 17 -28.02 -12.81 3.59
C ASN A 17 -28.08 -14.30 3.95
N GLU A 18 -28.11 -15.20 2.95
CA GLU A 18 -27.97 -16.64 3.15
C GLU A 18 -26.54 -17.05 3.58
N GLN A 19 -25.52 -16.23 3.30
CA GLN A 19 -24.14 -16.50 3.72
C GLN A 19 -23.92 -16.03 5.16
N VAL A 20 -23.68 -16.97 6.07
CA VAL A 20 -23.34 -16.67 7.45
C VAL A 20 -21.83 -16.61 7.60
N VAL A 21 -21.31 -15.44 7.95
CA VAL A 21 -19.90 -15.24 8.33
C VAL A 21 -19.86 -15.01 9.84
N SER A 22 -18.97 -15.71 10.54
CA SER A 22 -18.87 -15.56 11.99
C SER A 22 -18.08 -14.30 12.36
N ASP A 23 -18.51 -13.60 13.42
CA ASP A 23 -17.77 -12.46 13.98
C ASP A 23 -16.34 -12.84 14.37
N LYS A 24 -16.14 -14.10 14.78
CA LYS A 24 -14.81 -14.64 15.09
C LYS A 24 -13.91 -14.65 13.86
N ASP A 25 -14.41 -15.05 12.71
CA ASP A 25 -13.61 -15.07 11.47
C ASP A 25 -13.34 -13.65 10.97
N LEU A 26 -14.33 -12.76 11.06
CA LEU A 26 -14.15 -11.33 10.76
C LEU A 26 -13.08 -10.70 11.66
N ASN A 27 -13.14 -10.96 12.98
CA ASN A 27 -12.15 -10.43 13.91
C ASN A 27 -10.75 -10.98 13.64
N ARG A 28 -10.62 -12.25 13.24
CA ARG A 28 -9.34 -12.83 12.83
C ARG A 28 -8.78 -12.18 11.56
N LEU A 29 -9.64 -11.84 10.60
CA LEU A 29 -9.23 -11.11 9.40
C LEU A 29 -8.75 -9.69 9.72
N VAL A 30 -9.46 -8.97 10.58
CA VAL A 30 -9.05 -7.64 11.04
C VAL A 30 -7.74 -7.72 11.81
N MET A 31 -7.61 -8.66 12.74
CA MET A 31 -6.36 -8.86 13.50
C MET A 31 -5.18 -9.18 12.56
N ASN A 32 -5.36 -10.08 11.59
CA ASN A 32 -4.34 -10.38 10.60
C ASN A 32 -3.92 -9.12 9.82
N TYR A 33 -4.87 -8.31 9.37
CA TYR A 33 -4.57 -7.04 8.69
C TYR A 33 -3.75 -6.09 9.57
N LEU A 34 -4.16 -5.88 10.82
CA LEU A 34 -3.48 -4.96 11.74
C LEU A 34 -2.04 -5.41 12.01
N VAL A 35 -1.83 -6.72 12.16
CA VAL A 35 -0.50 -7.31 12.36
C VAL A 35 0.35 -7.21 11.10
N THR A 36 -0.15 -7.63 9.93
CA THR A 36 0.60 -7.64 8.67
C THR A 36 1.03 -6.23 8.26
N GLU A 37 0.16 -5.23 8.44
CA GLU A 37 0.49 -3.84 8.13
C GLU A 37 1.39 -3.18 9.19
N GLY A 38 1.54 -3.78 10.39
CA GLY A 38 2.35 -3.24 11.49
C GLY A 38 1.62 -2.22 12.38
N PHE A 39 0.29 -2.23 12.43
CA PHE A 39 -0.53 -1.38 13.31
C PHE A 39 -0.56 -1.91 14.76
N LYS A 40 0.58 -1.88 15.47
CA LYS A 40 0.73 -2.41 16.84
C LYS A 40 -0.36 -1.92 17.81
N GLU A 41 -0.56 -0.61 17.95
CA GLU A 41 -1.50 -0.05 18.94
C GLU A 41 -2.94 -0.48 18.65
N ALA A 42 -3.31 -0.45 17.37
CA ALA A 42 -4.63 -0.88 16.95
C ALA A 42 -4.82 -2.38 17.20
N ALA A 43 -3.80 -3.21 16.96
CA ALA A 43 -3.85 -4.63 17.27
C ALA A 43 -4.00 -4.89 18.78
N GLU A 44 -3.29 -4.14 19.63
CA GLU A 44 -3.39 -4.24 21.09
C GLU A 44 -4.78 -3.87 21.61
N GLU A 45 -5.33 -2.73 21.17
CA GLU A 45 -6.68 -2.32 21.57
C GLU A 45 -7.74 -3.28 21.00
N PHE A 46 -7.59 -3.72 19.75
CA PHE A 46 -8.49 -4.69 19.13
C PHE A 46 -8.46 -6.05 19.83
N GLN A 47 -7.30 -6.50 20.31
CA GLN A 47 -7.17 -7.70 21.14
C GLN A 47 -7.92 -7.53 22.47
N LYS A 48 -7.77 -6.38 23.15
CA LYS A 48 -8.45 -6.11 24.42
C LYS A 48 -9.97 -6.11 24.27
N GLU A 49 -10.48 -5.55 23.18
CA GLU A 49 -11.92 -5.45 22.92
C GLU A 49 -12.54 -6.77 22.45
N THR A 50 -11.87 -7.49 21.55
CA THR A 50 -12.45 -8.68 20.90
C THR A 50 -11.99 -10.02 21.48
N GLY A 51 -10.93 -10.01 22.29
CA GLY A 51 -10.25 -11.23 22.76
C GLY A 51 -9.52 -12.02 21.66
N THR A 52 -9.43 -11.48 20.45
CA THR A 52 -8.76 -12.14 19.32
C THR A 52 -7.26 -12.06 19.49
N LEU A 53 -6.57 -13.20 19.47
CA LEU A 53 -5.13 -13.26 19.60
C LEU A 53 -4.45 -13.07 18.23
N PRO A 54 -3.33 -12.32 18.16
CA PRO A 54 -2.52 -12.21 16.96
C PRO A 54 -1.80 -13.53 16.65
N GLU A 55 -1.48 -13.75 15.37
CA GLU A 55 -0.73 -14.94 14.92
C GLU A 55 0.78 -14.83 15.18
N VAL A 56 1.29 -13.61 15.38
CA VAL A 56 2.69 -13.29 15.70
C VAL A 56 2.77 -12.48 17.00
N ASP A 57 3.95 -12.41 17.60
CA ASP A 57 4.18 -11.56 18.77
C ASP A 57 4.10 -10.07 18.38
N LEU A 58 3.31 -9.30 19.14
CA LEU A 58 3.14 -7.86 18.90
C LEU A 58 4.43 -7.08 19.19
N GLU A 59 5.37 -7.64 19.96
CA GLU A 59 6.66 -7.00 20.18
C GLU A 59 7.54 -6.99 18.91
N GLU A 60 7.39 -7.98 18.03
CA GLU A 60 8.05 -7.99 16.71
C GLU A 60 7.53 -6.88 15.78
N LEU A 61 6.38 -6.28 16.10
CA LEU A 61 5.81 -5.17 15.33
C LEU A 61 6.40 -3.80 15.72
N SER A 62 7.12 -3.70 16.83
CA SER A 62 7.66 -2.44 17.34
C SER A 62 8.62 -1.78 16.33
N SER A 63 9.66 -2.51 15.89
CA SER A 63 10.63 -2.02 14.90
C SER A 63 9.96 -1.65 13.57
N ARG A 64 9.04 -2.49 13.08
CA ARG A 64 8.31 -2.21 11.83
C ARG A 64 7.42 -0.98 11.94
N ARG A 65 6.75 -0.78 13.08
CA ARG A 65 5.97 0.41 13.36
C ARG A 65 6.84 1.67 13.31
N GLU A 66 8.01 1.64 13.96
CA GLU A 66 8.93 2.79 14.01
C GLU A 66 9.47 3.16 12.63
N ILE A 67 9.81 2.16 11.81
CA ILE A 67 10.23 2.34 10.42
C ILE A 67 9.11 3.03 9.62
N ARG A 68 7.89 2.48 9.65
CA ARG A 68 6.72 3.04 8.95
C ARG A 68 6.41 4.46 9.42
N GLN A 69 6.44 4.70 10.73
CA GLN A 69 6.20 6.03 11.28
C GLN A 69 7.24 7.03 10.75
N SER A 70 8.52 6.65 10.75
CA SER A 70 9.60 7.49 10.23
C SER A 70 9.39 7.83 8.75
N ILE A 71 8.97 6.85 7.92
CA ILE A 71 8.66 7.09 6.50
C ILE A 71 7.47 8.04 6.34
N ASN A 72 6.37 7.80 7.06
CA ASN A 72 5.16 8.61 6.99
C ASN A 72 5.38 10.06 7.47
N GLU A 73 6.28 10.28 8.43
CA GLU A 73 6.68 11.62 8.88
C GLU A 73 7.63 12.31 7.88
N GLY A 74 8.18 11.59 6.90
CA GLY A 74 9.19 12.10 5.96
C GLY A 74 10.64 12.02 6.49
N ASN A 75 10.85 11.35 7.62
CA ASN A 75 12.16 11.13 8.24
C ASN A 75 12.87 9.93 7.60
N ILE A 76 13.13 10.02 6.29
CA ILE A 76 13.62 8.88 5.50
C ILE A 76 15.00 8.40 5.97
N GLN A 77 15.89 9.31 6.35
CA GLN A 77 17.21 8.96 6.86
C GLN A 77 17.12 8.06 8.11
N LYS A 78 16.25 8.41 9.05
CA LYS A 78 15.99 7.59 10.25
C LYS A 78 15.42 6.22 9.87
N SER A 79 14.51 6.15 8.88
CA SER A 79 14.00 4.85 8.43
C SER A 79 15.07 3.95 7.85
N VAL A 80 16.04 4.49 7.10
CA VAL A 80 17.17 3.72 6.55
C VAL A 80 18.05 3.15 7.67
N GLU A 81 18.31 3.94 8.71
CA GLU A 81 19.07 3.49 9.89
C GLU A 81 18.34 2.36 10.62
N LEU A 82 17.05 2.54 10.92
CA LEU A 82 16.23 1.52 11.58
C LEU A 82 16.11 0.22 10.75
N ILE A 83 16.03 0.33 9.42
CA ILE A 83 16.01 -0.83 8.52
C ILE A 83 17.34 -1.59 8.60
N ASN A 84 18.47 -0.90 8.52
CA ASN A 84 19.79 -1.53 8.62
C ASN A 84 20.03 -2.17 9.99
N GLU A 85 19.48 -1.61 11.07
CA GLU A 85 19.53 -2.22 12.41
C GLU A 85 18.69 -3.50 12.49
N LEU A 86 17.55 -3.54 11.80
CA LEU A 86 16.65 -4.68 11.78
C LEU A 86 17.13 -5.80 10.84
N ASP A 87 17.60 -5.43 9.65
CA ASP A 87 18.04 -6.33 8.59
C ASP A 87 19.18 -5.68 7.78
N PRO A 88 20.45 -5.92 8.17
CA PRO A 88 21.61 -5.32 7.52
C PRO A 88 21.79 -5.68 6.04
N GLU A 89 21.22 -6.80 5.59
CA GLU A 89 21.38 -7.30 4.22
C GLU A 89 20.21 -6.88 3.31
N LEU A 90 19.19 -6.18 3.83
CA LEU A 90 17.97 -5.88 3.08
C LEU A 90 18.26 -5.08 1.81
N PHE A 91 19.09 -4.04 1.91
CA PHE A 91 19.40 -3.18 0.76
C PHE A 91 20.35 -3.83 -0.24
N ASP A 92 21.23 -4.73 0.22
CA ASP A 92 22.11 -5.51 -0.66
C ASP A 92 21.28 -6.51 -1.48
N ASN A 93 20.28 -7.12 -0.86
CA ASN A 93 19.35 -8.06 -1.50
C ASN A 93 18.30 -7.36 -2.36
N ASN A 94 17.96 -6.11 -2.06
CA ASN A 94 16.99 -5.31 -2.81
C ASN A 94 17.50 -3.86 -3.06
N PRO A 95 18.36 -3.67 -4.07
CA PRO A 95 18.89 -2.34 -4.41
C PRO A 95 17.81 -1.34 -4.86
N ASN A 96 16.71 -1.84 -5.45
CA ASN A 96 15.60 -1.00 -5.89
C ASN A 96 14.88 -0.36 -4.70
N LEU A 97 14.69 -1.10 -3.60
CA LEU A 97 14.11 -0.56 -2.37
C LEU A 97 14.95 0.59 -1.80
N TYR A 98 16.28 0.42 -1.80
CA TYR A 98 17.19 1.47 -1.37
C TYR A 98 17.03 2.72 -2.25
N PHE A 99 17.00 2.54 -3.57
CA PHE A 99 16.75 3.63 -4.50
C PHE A 99 15.40 4.32 -4.24
N HIS A 100 14.30 3.60 -4.05
CA HIS A 100 12.99 4.19 -3.77
C HIS A 100 12.97 5.01 -2.47
N LEU A 101 13.67 4.56 -1.43
CA LEU A 101 13.86 5.36 -0.22
C LEU A 101 14.68 6.62 -0.51
N GLN A 102 15.80 6.53 -1.23
CA GLN A 102 16.57 7.72 -1.60
C GLN A 102 15.77 8.69 -2.48
N LYS A 103 14.98 8.18 -3.42
CA LYS A 103 14.04 8.97 -4.23
C LYS A 103 13.03 9.70 -3.34
N GLN A 104 12.46 9.02 -2.33
CA GLN A 104 11.58 9.66 -1.36
C GLN A 104 12.30 10.75 -0.55
N LYS A 105 13.54 10.50 -0.12
CA LYS A 105 14.36 11.51 0.56
C LYS A 105 14.58 12.74 -0.30
N LEU A 106 14.83 12.58 -1.59
CA LEU A 106 14.94 13.69 -2.54
C LEU A 106 13.62 14.49 -2.62
N ILE A 107 12.48 13.80 -2.69
CA ILE A 107 11.15 14.45 -2.69
C ILE A 107 10.95 15.27 -1.40
N GLU A 108 11.31 14.74 -0.23
CA GLU A 108 11.21 15.49 1.04
C GLU A 108 12.16 16.70 1.08
N LEU A 109 13.36 16.58 0.52
CA LEU A 109 14.29 17.71 0.39
C LEU A 109 13.72 18.81 -0.53
N ILE A 110 13.11 18.44 -1.65
CA ILE A 110 12.43 19.38 -2.56
C ILE A 110 11.28 20.08 -1.82
N LYS A 111 10.45 19.35 -1.08
CA LYS A 111 9.33 19.90 -0.29
C LYS A 111 9.79 20.86 0.82
N SER A 112 10.98 20.64 1.38
CA SER A 112 11.56 21.53 2.40
C SER A 112 12.02 22.88 1.86
N GLY A 113 12.05 23.05 0.53
CA GLY A 113 12.50 24.28 -0.14
C GLY A 113 14.02 24.43 -0.21
N ASN A 114 14.79 23.43 0.25
CA ASN A 114 16.24 23.45 0.21
C ASN A 114 16.78 22.95 -1.13
N GLN A 115 16.59 23.75 -2.18
CA GLN A 115 16.91 23.38 -3.57
C GLN A 115 18.38 23.00 -3.77
N GLN A 116 19.30 23.65 -3.06
CA GLN A 116 20.73 23.38 -3.21
C GLN A 116 21.08 21.98 -2.70
N ILE A 117 20.68 21.65 -1.47
CA ILE A 117 20.92 20.31 -0.90
C ILE A 117 20.20 19.24 -1.71
N ALA A 118 18.97 19.52 -2.15
CA ALA A 118 18.22 18.59 -2.99
C ALA A 118 18.93 18.31 -4.33
N LEU A 119 19.51 19.34 -4.97
CA LEU A 119 20.24 19.18 -6.23
C LEU A 119 21.56 18.42 -6.06
N GLU A 120 22.32 18.73 -5.01
CA GLU A 120 23.54 17.99 -4.66
C GLU A 120 23.23 16.50 -4.43
N PHE A 121 22.18 16.22 -3.66
CA PHE A 121 21.74 14.85 -3.40
C PHE A 121 21.22 14.14 -4.66
N ALA A 122 20.53 14.84 -5.56
CA ALA A 122 20.06 14.26 -6.82
C ALA A 122 21.23 13.85 -7.73
N GLN A 123 22.34 14.60 -7.72
CA GLN A 123 23.54 14.24 -8.49
C GLN A 123 24.21 12.97 -7.93
N GLU A 124 24.26 12.83 -6.60
CA GLU A 124 24.74 11.61 -5.96
C GLU A 124 23.84 10.41 -6.31
N LEU A 125 22.52 10.61 -6.25
CA LEU A 125 21.55 9.57 -6.61
C LEU A 125 21.63 9.17 -8.09
N GLY A 126 21.88 10.12 -9.00
CA GLY A 126 22.06 9.85 -10.42
C GLY A 126 23.23 8.91 -10.72
N GLN A 127 24.32 8.97 -9.94
CA GLN A 127 25.44 8.04 -10.08
C GLN A 127 25.05 6.60 -9.71
N LEU A 128 24.12 6.43 -8.75
CA LEU A 128 23.59 5.12 -8.38
C LEU A 128 22.69 4.52 -9.46
N CYS A 129 22.12 5.34 -10.34
CA CYS A 129 21.27 4.92 -11.45
C CYS A 129 22.06 4.61 -12.74
N GLU A 130 23.39 4.79 -12.75
CA GLU A 130 24.20 4.55 -13.94
C GLU A 130 24.06 3.10 -14.43
N GLY A 131 23.57 2.94 -15.66
CA GLY A 131 23.33 1.63 -16.27
C GLY A 131 21.94 1.05 -16.06
N ASN A 132 21.03 1.75 -15.35
CA ASN A 132 19.63 1.36 -15.24
C ASN A 132 18.70 2.48 -15.75
N GLU A 133 18.22 2.33 -16.99
CA GLU A 133 17.35 3.29 -17.65
C GLU A 133 16.02 3.51 -16.91
N GLU A 134 15.50 2.49 -16.22
CA GLU A 134 14.23 2.58 -15.48
C GLU A 134 14.36 3.52 -14.29
N LEU A 135 15.42 3.35 -13.48
CA LEU A 135 15.68 4.22 -12.32
C LEU A 135 16.02 5.65 -12.74
N LEU A 136 16.72 5.82 -13.88
CA LEU A 136 16.98 7.14 -14.45
C LEU A 136 15.70 7.86 -14.84
N ASN A 137 14.75 7.17 -15.48
CA ASN A 137 13.45 7.77 -15.82
C ASN A 137 12.68 8.21 -14.56
N GLU A 138 12.69 7.39 -13.51
CA GLU A 138 12.06 7.76 -12.23
C GLU A 138 12.73 8.96 -11.56
N LEU A 139 14.05 9.05 -11.65
CA LEU A 139 14.80 10.20 -11.14
C LEU A 139 14.49 11.47 -11.95
N ASP A 140 14.41 11.37 -13.28
CA ASP A 140 14.06 12.48 -14.16
C ASP A 140 12.68 13.06 -13.85
N GLU A 141 11.70 12.21 -13.52
CA GLU A 141 10.38 12.66 -13.06
C GLU A 141 10.48 13.49 -11.78
N VAL A 142 11.23 13.03 -10.78
CA VAL A 142 11.44 13.79 -9.55
C VAL A 142 12.22 15.08 -9.82
N MET A 143 13.20 15.05 -10.73
CA MET A 143 13.98 16.22 -11.12
C MET A 143 13.14 17.28 -11.83
N ALA A 144 12.10 16.88 -12.57
CA ALA A 144 11.18 17.82 -13.18
C ALA A 144 10.46 18.69 -12.14
N LEU A 145 10.31 18.24 -10.89
CA LEU A 145 9.72 19.05 -9.80
C LEU A 145 10.49 20.35 -9.53
N PHE A 146 11.80 20.38 -9.77
CA PHE A 146 12.60 21.61 -9.62
C PHE A 146 12.22 22.72 -10.61
N THR A 147 11.58 22.37 -11.74
CA THR A 147 11.20 23.33 -12.78
C THR A 147 9.92 24.09 -12.47
N PHE A 148 9.20 23.69 -11.41
CA PHE A 148 7.91 24.28 -11.03
C PHE A 148 8.06 25.19 -9.81
N ASP A 149 7.55 26.43 -9.91
CA ASP A 149 7.51 27.38 -8.79
C ASP A 149 6.58 26.91 -7.65
N LYS A 150 5.56 26.13 -7.98
CA LYS A 150 4.60 25.54 -7.02
C LYS A 150 4.36 24.08 -7.36
N LEU A 151 4.63 23.20 -6.39
CA LEU A 151 4.50 21.75 -6.54
C LEU A 151 3.05 21.31 -6.81
N ASP A 152 2.06 22.01 -6.25
CA ASP A 152 0.63 21.70 -6.44
C ASP A 152 0.14 21.89 -7.89
N ASN A 153 0.81 22.76 -8.65
CA ASN A 153 0.47 23.02 -10.05
C ASN A 153 1.20 22.06 -11.01
N SER A 154 2.09 21.22 -10.48
CA SER A 154 2.81 20.25 -11.28
C SER A 154 1.88 19.11 -11.70
N PRO A 155 1.98 18.60 -12.94
CA PRO A 155 1.38 17.32 -13.31
C PRO A 155 1.92 16.16 -12.46
N LEU A 156 3.04 16.38 -11.74
CA LEU A 156 3.68 15.43 -10.84
C LEU A 156 3.37 15.72 -9.35
N SER A 157 2.31 16.48 -9.07
CA SER A 157 1.88 16.78 -7.69
C SER A 157 1.54 15.52 -6.87
N PHE A 158 1.21 14.40 -7.53
CA PHE A 158 1.02 13.12 -6.85
C PHE A 158 2.31 12.59 -6.18
N LEU A 159 3.50 12.95 -6.67
CA LEU A 159 4.78 12.53 -6.07
C LEU A 159 5.03 13.18 -4.71
N VAL A 160 4.46 14.37 -4.46
CA VAL A 160 4.65 15.10 -3.21
C VAL A 160 3.54 14.81 -2.18
N ASP A 161 2.51 14.08 -2.58
CA ASP A 161 1.37 13.71 -1.75
C ASP A 161 1.73 12.63 -0.70
N ASN A 162 0.91 12.53 0.34
CA ASN A 162 1.04 11.49 1.36
C ASN A 162 0.89 10.07 0.80
N SER A 163 0.15 9.89 -0.29
CA SER A 163 0.03 8.59 -0.96
C SER A 163 1.37 8.04 -1.41
N GLN A 164 2.32 8.89 -1.84
CA GLN A 164 3.65 8.46 -2.23
C GLN A 164 4.43 7.89 -1.03
N ARG A 165 4.39 8.56 0.13
CA ARG A 165 5.01 8.06 1.38
C ARG A 165 4.39 6.72 1.81
N GLN A 166 3.08 6.58 1.69
CA GLN A 166 2.39 5.33 1.99
C GLN A 166 2.82 4.20 1.06
N SER A 167 3.03 4.48 -0.22
CA SER A 167 3.51 3.48 -1.19
C SER A 167 4.90 2.96 -0.82
N VAL A 168 5.85 3.87 -0.57
CA VAL A 168 7.22 3.49 -0.16
C VAL A 168 7.19 2.74 1.17
N SER A 169 6.36 3.18 2.13
CA SER A 169 6.22 2.47 3.40
C SER A 169 5.68 1.05 3.24
N ARG A 170 4.76 0.81 2.31
CA ARG A 170 4.23 -0.53 2.03
C ARG A 170 5.30 -1.42 1.42
N GLU A 171 6.07 -0.89 0.47
CA GLU A 171 7.17 -1.61 -0.17
C GLU A 171 8.27 -2.02 0.82
N VAL A 172 8.61 -1.13 1.76
CA VAL A 172 9.52 -1.45 2.86
C VAL A 172 8.93 -2.54 3.74
N ASN A 173 7.65 -2.44 4.11
CA ASN A 173 6.99 -3.44 4.95
C ASN A 173 6.98 -4.83 4.28
N SER A 174 6.60 -4.91 3.00
CA SER A 174 6.59 -6.17 2.25
C SER A 174 7.97 -6.80 2.12
N SER A 175 9.01 -5.96 1.94
CA SER A 175 10.40 -6.42 1.86
C SER A 175 10.87 -7.02 3.19
N ILE A 176 10.59 -6.35 4.32
CA ILE A 176 10.92 -6.85 5.67
C ILE A 176 10.17 -8.16 5.96
N LEU A 177 8.88 -8.22 5.65
CA LEU A 177 8.04 -9.43 5.79
C LEU A 177 8.60 -10.61 5.00
N SER A 178 9.04 -10.35 3.77
CA SER A 178 9.65 -11.36 2.89
C SER A 178 10.93 -11.92 3.48
N THR A 179 11.83 -11.08 4.02
CA THR A 179 13.05 -11.58 4.70
C THR A 179 12.71 -12.40 5.94
N GLN A 180 11.70 -11.98 6.70
CA GLN A 180 11.23 -12.68 7.90
C GLN A 180 10.39 -13.94 7.61
N LYS A 181 10.18 -14.28 6.33
CA LYS A 181 9.32 -15.40 5.87
C LYS A 181 7.89 -15.31 6.41
N GLN A 182 7.42 -14.10 6.65
CA GLN A 182 6.04 -13.81 7.01
C GLN A 182 5.23 -13.49 5.75
N GLU A 183 3.90 -13.60 5.84
CA GLU A 183 3.01 -13.21 4.75
C GLU A 183 3.11 -11.68 4.55
N ASP A 184 3.51 -11.26 3.34
CA ASP A 184 3.67 -9.86 2.92
C ASP A 184 2.34 -9.20 2.55
N GLU A 185 1.31 -10.00 2.28
CA GLU A 185 -0.04 -9.56 1.95
C GLU A 185 -1.06 -10.07 2.99
N SER A 186 -1.88 -9.16 3.51
CA SER A 186 -2.94 -9.51 4.45
C SER A 186 -4.04 -10.37 3.82
N LYS A 187 -4.69 -11.23 4.62
CA LYS A 187 -5.77 -12.11 4.16
C LYS A 187 -6.95 -11.31 3.59
N ILE A 188 -7.21 -10.10 4.10
CA ILE A 188 -8.26 -9.23 3.56
C ILE A 188 -7.93 -8.74 2.16
N GLU A 189 -6.67 -8.41 1.87
CA GLU A 189 -6.24 -8.01 0.52
C GLU A 189 -6.36 -9.19 -0.47
N GLN A 190 -5.94 -10.38 -0.05
CA GLN A 190 -6.09 -11.60 -0.85
C GLN A 190 -7.56 -11.90 -1.17
N ILE A 191 -8.45 -11.73 -0.17
CA ILE A 191 -9.91 -11.89 -0.35
C ILE A 191 -10.44 -10.83 -1.32
N LEU A 192 -10.02 -9.58 -1.22
CA LEU A 192 -10.45 -8.52 -2.13
C LEU A 192 -9.98 -8.77 -3.57
N LYS A 193 -8.73 -9.18 -3.78
CA LYS A 193 -8.23 -9.58 -5.10
C LYS A 193 -9.02 -10.75 -5.67
N THR A 194 -9.29 -11.76 -4.84
CA THR A 194 -10.10 -12.92 -5.22
C THR A 194 -11.53 -12.52 -5.56
N LEU A 195 -12.13 -11.60 -4.79
CA LEU A 195 -13.46 -11.05 -5.05
C LEU A 195 -13.49 -10.37 -6.42
N PHE A 196 -12.56 -9.45 -6.70
CA PHE A 196 -12.52 -8.77 -7.99
C PHE A 196 -12.36 -9.74 -9.16
N TYR A 197 -11.46 -10.72 -9.03
CA TYR A 197 -11.31 -11.78 -10.03
C TYR A 197 -12.61 -12.58 -10.24
N CYS A 198 -13.27 -13.00 -9.16
CA CYS A 198 -14.55 -13.70 -9.24
C CYS A 198 -15.63 -12.85 -9.90
N GLN A 199 -15.67 -11.54 -9.62
CA GLN A 199 -16.60 -10.62 -10.28
C GLN A 199 -16.32 -10.54 -11.79
N GLU A 200 -15.07 -10.44 -12.22
CA GLU A 200 -14.68 -10.42 -13.64
C GLU A 200 -15.08 -11.70 -14.37
N GLU A 201 -14.85 -12.87 -13.76
CA GLU A 201 -15.27 -14.15 -14.33
C GLU A 201 -16.80 -14.29 -14.42
N LEU A 202 -17.52 -13.83 -13.39
CA LEU A 202 -18.98 -13.84 -13.37
C LEU A 202 -19.56 -12.90 -14.42
N ASP A 203 -18.89 -11.76 -14.66
CA ASP A 203 -19.33 -10.74 -15.60
C ASP A 203 -19.36 -11.22 -17.05
N LYS A 204 -18.56 -12.24 -17.38
CA LYS A 204 -18.59 -12.89 -18.71
C LYS A 204 -19.94 -13.56 -18.98
N LYS A 205 -20.67 -13.98 -17.94
CA LYS A 205 -21.86 -14.84 -18.06
C LYS A 205 -23.16 -14.19 -17.58
N ILE A 206 -23.09 -13.33 -16.56
CA ILE A 206 -24.25 -12.84 -15.81
C ILE A 206 -24.14 -11.32 -15.58
N LYS A 207 -25.26 -10.61 -15.57
CA LYS A 207 -25.37 -9.23 -15.06
C LYS A 207 -25.82 -9.26 -13.60
N PHE A 208 -25.05 -8.63 -12.71
CA PHE A 208 -25.26 -8.65 -11.26
C PHE A 208 -24.70 -7.36 -10.60
N PRO A 209 -25.09 -7.03 -9.36
CA PRO A 209 -24.50 -5.93 -8.59
C PRO A 209 -23.05 -6.21 -8.23
N LYS A 210 -22.17 -5.22 -8.32
CA LYS A 210 -20.71 -5.39 -8.10
C LYS A 210 -20.17 -4.39 -7.11
N LEU A 211 -19.15 -4.80 -6.36
CA LEU A 211 -18.31 -3.89 -5.61
C LEU A 211 -17.27 -3.27 -6.56
N THR A 212 -17.09 -1.95 -6.51
CA THR A 212 -16.06 -1.23 -7.27
C THR A 212 -15.00 -0.68 -6.33
N LYS A 213 -13.84 -0.28 -6.87
CA LYS A 213 -12.75 0.29 -6.05
C LYS A 213 -13.19 1.55 -5.32
N GLU A 214 -14.02 2.37 -5.95
CA GLU A 214 -14.55 3.61 -5.38
C GLU A 214 -15.51 3.34 -4.21
N ASN A 215 -16.25 2.23 -4.27
CA ASN A 215 -17.26 1.91 -3.27
C ASN A 215 -16.76 0.98 -2.17
N LEU A 216 -15.53 0.46 -2.26
CA LEU A 216 -14.89 -0.37 -1.23
C LEU A 216 -15.10 0.18 0.20
N PRO A 217 -14.89 1.48 0.49
CA PRO A 217 -15.04 2.00 1.85
C PRO A 217 -16.47 1.93 2.39
N THR A 218 -17.46 1.94 1.51
CA THR A 218 -18.89 1.94 1.88
C THR A 218 -19.53 0.56 1.80
N GLY A 219 -18.90 -0.39 1.10
CA GLY A 219 -19.49 -1.70 0.80
C GLY A 219 -20.66 -1.65 -0.19
N ASN A 220 -20.98 -0.47 -0.76
CA ASN A 220 -22.13 -0.32 -1.65
C ASN A 220 -21.92 -1.01 -2.99
N LEU A 221 -22.86 -1.88 -3.37
CA LEU A 221 -22.85 -2.56 -4.66
C LEU A 221 -23.45 -1.65 -5.73
N VAL A 222 -22.83 -1.62 -6.90
CA VAL A 222 -23.29 -0.88 -8.08
C VAL A 222 -23.86 -1.85 -9.09
N PHE A 223 -25.08 -1.59 -9.53
CA PHE A 223 -25.57 -2.17 -10.77
C PHE A 223 -24.97 -1.41 -11.94
N SER A 224 -24.22 -2.09 -12.79
CA SER A 224 -23.80 -1.51 -14.07
C SER A 224 -25.04 -1.37 -14.95
N GLU A 225 -25.75 -0.25 -14.82
CA GLU A 225 -26.76 0.14 -15.79
C GLU A 225 -26.07 0.37 -17.13
N GLU A 226 -26.69 -0.13 -18.19
CA GLU A 226 -26.22 0.04 -19.56
C GLU A 226 -25.97 1.53 -19.79
N LYS A 227 -24.73 1.91 -20.15
CA LYS A 227 -24.51 3.15 -20.88
C LYS A 227 -25.46 3.09 -22.08
N LYS A 228 -26.53 3.89 -22.03
CA LYS A 228 -27.44 4.11 -23.16
C LYS A 228 -26.68 4.59 -24.37
#